data_AF-A0A8X6HDJ2-F1
#
_entry.id   AF-A0A8X6HDJ2-F1
#
_cell.length_a   1.000
_cell.length_b   1.000
_cell.length_c   1.000
_cell.angle_alpha   90.00
_cell.angle_beta   90.00
_cell.angle_gamma   90.00
#
_symmetry.space_group_name_H-M   'P 1'
#
loop_
_entity.id
_entity.type
_entity.pdbx_description
1 polymer ?
#
loop_
_entity_poly.entity_id
_entity_poly.type
_entity_poly.pdbx_seq_one_letter_code
_entity_poly.pdbx_strand_id
1 'polypeptide(L)'
;MKTKDTFTNISPFINEKAISGTIGTVKTTRKMRSGDLFLEVSSSNQVTILAKLQKLAHLDVTVSPHGSLHFSRWVISPADLLNVSSEEILENLQDQKVCGVRRITIRRCLILSISS
;
A
#
# COMPACT_ATOMS: atom_id res chain seq x y z
N MET A 1 -8.17 -25.26 -22.13
CA MET A 1 -7.51 -24.26 -21.26
C MET A 1 -8.15 -24.32 -19.89
N LYS A 2 -7.43 -24.70 -18.83
CA LYS A 2 -7.96 -24.61 -17.46
C LYS A 2 -8.06 -23.12 -17.12
N THR A 3 -9.28 -22.60 -17.02
CA THR A 3 -9.51 -21.28 -16.45
C THR A 3 -8.93 -21.29 -15.05
N LYS A 4 -7.94 -20.45 -14.74
CA LYS A 4 -7.47 -20.30 -13.37
C LYS A 4 -8.65 -19.81 -12.55
N ASP A 5 -9.13 -20.65 -11.63
CA ASP A 5 -10.19 -20.26 -10.73
C ASP A 5 -9.72 -19.01 -9.96
N THR A 6 -10.45 -17.92 -10.11
CA THR A 6 -10.12 -16.61 -9.55
C THR A 6 -11.27 -16.20 -8.63
N PHE A 7 -11.03 -15.33 -7.64
CA PHE A 7 -12.08 -14.82 -6.77
C PHE A 7 -13.22 -14.09 -7.52
N THR A 8 -13.03 -13.80 -8.82
CA THR A 8 -14.08 -13.33 -9.73
C THR A 8 -15.24 -14.30 -9.85
N ASN A 9 -14.95 -15.60 -9.95
CA ASN A 9 -15.92 -16.66 -10.24
C ASN A 9 -16.49 -17.32 -8.98
N ILE A 10 -15.94 -17.01 -7.81
CA ILE A 10 -16.39 -17.54 -6.53
C ILE A 10 -17.46 -16.62 -5.93
N SER A 11 -18.51 -17.23 -5.40
CA SER A 11 -19.58 -16.54 -4.68
C SER A 11 -19.02 -15.69 -3.53
N PRO A 12 -19.49 -14.43 -3.35
CA PRO A 12 -19.03 -13.56 -2.28
C PRO A 12 -19.23 -14.17 -0.88
N PHE A 13 -20.29 -14.95 -0.68
CA PHE A 13 -20.56 -15.63 0.59
C PHE A 13 -19.54 -16.73 0.90
N ILE A 14 -19.08 -17.45 -0.12
CA ILE A 14 -18.04 -18.48 0.04
C ILE A 14 -16.71 -17.81 0.40
N ASN A 15 -16.40 -16.69 -0.25
CA ASN A 15 -15.20 -15.92 0.06
C ASN A 15 -15.23 -15.42 1.51
N GLU A 16 -16.33 -14.79 1.93
CA GLU A 16 -16.49 -14.30 3.30
C GLU A 16 -16.34 -15.42 4.33
N LYS A 17 -17.01 -16.56 4.11
CA LYS A 17 -16.94 -17.73 5.00
C LYS A 17 -15.54 -18.33 5.07
N ALA A 18 -14.83 -18.38 3.94
CA ALA A 18 -13.46 -18.87 3.90
C ALA A 18 -12.51 -17.93 4.69
N ILE A 19 -12.68 -16.62 4.55
CA ILE A 19 -11.88 -15.62 5.28
C ILE A 19 -12.18 -15.71 6.78
N SER A 20 -13.46 -15.70 7.17
CA SER A 20 -13.87 -15.77 8.56
C SER A 20 -13.44 -17.07 9.22
N GLY A 21 -13.47 -18.19 8.50
CA GLY A 21 -13.02 -19.50 9.00
C GLY A 21 -11.51 -19.61 9.18
N THR A 22 -10.72 -18.84 8.42
CA THR A 22 -9.25 -18.97 8.44
C THR A 22 -8.59 -17.92 9.33
N ILE A 23 -9.06 -16.68 9.26
CA ILE A 23 -8.42 -15.50 9.87
C ILE A 23 -9.32 -14.86 10.95
N GLY A 24 -10.61 -15.22 10.96
CA GLY A 24 -11.63 -14.58 11.79
C GLY A 24 -12.11 -13.27 11.19
N THR A 25 -12.55 -12.36 12.06
CA THR A 25 -13.05 -11.04 11.65
C THR A 25 -11.90 -10.15 11.15
N VAL A 26 -12.00 -9.70 9.91
CA VAL A 26 -11.08 -8.73 9.27
C VAL A 26 -11.75 -7.36 9.21
N LYS A 27 -10.98 -6.26 9.16
CA LYS A 27 -11.53 -4.89 9.13
C LYS A 27 -12.29 -4.62 7.85
N THR A 28 -11.61 -4.85 6.74
CA THR A 28 -12.17 -4.61 5.41
C THR A 28 -11.74 -5.71 4.46
N THR A 29 -12.67 -6.11 3.61
CA THR A 29 -12.45 -7.05 2.52
C THR A 29 -12.86 -6.35 1.24
N ARG A 30 -11.95 -6.25 0.27
CA ARG A 30 -12.22 -5.60 -1.01
C ARG A 30 -11.79 -6.48 -2.16
N LYS A 31 -12.72 -6.75 -3.07
CA LYS A 31 -12.42 -7.42 -4.35
C LYS A 31 -11.95 -6.39 -5.36
N MET A 32 -10.82 -6.64 -6.01
CA MET A 32 -10.25 -5.77 -7.03
C MET A 32 -10.74 -6.16 -8.44
N ARG A 33 -10.69 -5.19 -9.37
CA ARG A 33 -10.97 -5.44 -10.79
C ARG A 33 -9.96 -6.42 -11.42
N SER A 34 -8.75 -6.51 -10.87
CA SER A 34 -7.75 -7.53 -11.27
C SER A 34 -8.19 -8.95 -10.95
N GLY A 35 -9.19 -9.13 -10.09
CA GLY A 35 -9.62 -10.43 -9.57
C GLY A 35 -8.97 -10.79 -8.23
N ASP A 36 -8.08 -9.96 -7.72
CA ASP A 36 -7.44 -10.16 -6.42
C ASP A 36 -8.36 -9.75 -5.26
N LEU A 37 -8.02 -10.23 -4.06
CA LEU A 37 -8.72 -9.91 -2.82
C LEU A 37 -7.80 -9.18 -1.86
N PHE A 38 -8.22 -8.00 -1.41
CA PHE A 38 -7.53 -7.19 -0.41
C PHE A 38 -8.19 -7.39 0.95
N LEU A 39 -7.36 -7.66 1.95
CA LEU A 39 -7.76 -7.86 3.34
C LEU A 39 -7.02 -6.87 4.22
N GLU A 40 -7.77 -6.05 4.94
CA GLU A 40 -7.22 -5.22 6.01
C GLU A 40 -7.43 -5.93 7.35
N VAL A 41 -6.34 -6.14 8.07
CA VAL A 41 -6.32 -6.86 9.36
C VAL A 41 -5.87 -5.94 10.49
N SER A 42 -6.37 -6.20 11.69
CA SER A 42 -6.04 -5.40 12.89
C SER A 42 -4.92 -6.01 13.72
N SER A 43 -4.74 -7.33 13.64
CA SER A 43 -3.87 -8.09 14.55
C SER A 43 -2.63 -8.63 13.85
N SER A 44 -1.47 -8.54 14.52
CA SER A 44 -0.23 -9.16 14.05
C SER A 44 -0.35 -10.68 13.91
N ASN A 45 -1.15 -11.33 14.75
CA ASN A 45 -1.42 -12.78 14.66
C ASN A 45 -2.15 -13.12 13.36
N GLN A 46 -3.08 -12.27 12.92
CA GLN A 46 -3.75 -12.46 11.63
C GLN A 46 -2.78 -12.32 10.46
N VAL A 47 -1.83 -11.37 10.55
CA VAL A 47 -0.78 -11.19 9.53
C VAL A 47 0.12 -12.41 9.43
N THR A 48 0.53 -13.01 10.55
CA THR A 48 1.42 -14.20 10.52
C THR A 48 0.71 -15.44 9.98
N ILE A 49 -0.59 -15.59 10.25
CA ILE A 49 -1.43 -16.64 9.65
C ILE A 49 -1.56 -16.41 8.14
N LEU A 50 -1.90 -15.19 7.73
CA LEU A 50 -2.02 -14.80 6.33
C LEU A 50 -0.73 -15.02 5.54
N ALA A 51 0.42 -14.65 6.09
CA ALA A 51 1.71 -14.82 5.42
C ALA A 51 2.06 -16.29 5.13
N LYS A 52 1.50 -17.24 5.89
CA LYS A 52 1.69 -18.69 5.69
C LYS A 52 0.58 -19.34 4.86
N LEU A 53 -0.46 -18.57 4.51
CA LEU A 53 -1.62 -19.09 3.83
C LEU A 53 -1.29 -19.40 2.36
N GLN A 54 -1.42 -20.68 1.99
CA GLN A 54 -1.21 -21.14 0.61
C GLN A 54 -2.53 -21.47 -0.10
N LYS A 55 -3.61 -21.69 0.65
CA LYS A 55 -4.93 -22.03 0.12
C LYS A 55 -6.02 -21.24 0.81
N LEU A 56 -6.98 -20.74 0.03
CA LEU A 56 -8.19 -20.12 0.54
C LEU A 56 -9.39 -20.64 -0.26
N ALA A 57 -10.39 -21.17 0.44
CA ALA A 57 -11.49 -21.93 -0.15
C ALA A 57 -10.97 -23.10 -1.02
N HIS A 58 -11.06 -22.98 -2.35
CA HIS A 58 -10.60 -23.98 -3.31
C HIS A 58 -9.42 -23.49 -4.16
N LEU A 59 -8.93 -22.27 -3.90
CA LEU A 59 -7.86 -21.64 -4.67
C LEU A 59 -6.53 -21.77 -3.98
N ASP A 60 -5.49 -22.05 -4.77
CA ASP A 60 -4.12 -21.78 -4.36
C ASP A 60 -3.90 -20.27 -4.44
N VAL A 61 -3.49 -19.69 -3.31
CA VAL A 61 -3.33 -18.24 -3.15
C VAL A 61 -1.91 -17.93 -2.71
N THR A 62 -1.43 -16.75 -3.12
CA THR A 62 -0.17 -16.21 -2.62
C THR A 62 -0.48 -14.91 -1.91
N VAL A 63 -0.16 -14.85 -0.63
CA VAL A 63 -0.33 -13.64 0.16
C VAL A 63 0.95 -12.83 0.09
N SER A 64 0.84 -11.58 -0.34
CA SER A 64 1.93 -10.62 -0.33
C SER A 64 1.49 -9.32 0.34
N PRO A 65 2.34 -8.69 1.15
CA PRO A 65 2.04 -7.38 1.70
C PRO A 65 1.95 -6.35 0.57
N HIS A 66 0.90 -5.53 0.56
CA HIS A 66 0.74 -4.50 -0.46
C HIS A 66 1.65 -3.29 -0.16
N GLY A 67 2.73 -3.15 -0.92
CA GLY A 67 3.81 -2.19 -0.65
C GLY A 67 3.44 -0.71 -0.67
N SER A 68 2.29 -0.31 -1.24
CA SER A 68 1.91 1.11 -1.35
C SER A 68 0.78 1.55 -0.43
N LEU A 69 0.08 0.63 0.27
CA LEU A 69 -1.13 1.02 1.00
C LEU A 69 -0.85 1.56 2.41
N HIS A 70 0.38 1.43 2.91
CA HIS A 70 0.79 1.90 4.22
C HIS A 70 1.45 3.28 4.20
N PHE A 71 1.74 3.83 3.02
CA PHE A 71 2.51 5.07 2.88
C PHE A 71 1.77 6.06 1.99
N SER A 72 1.64 7.30 2.48
CA SER A 72 1.21 8.44 1.67
C SER A 72 2.44 9.22 1.21
N ARG A 73 2.40 9.78 -0.01
CA ARG A 73 3.49 10.57 -0.58
C ARG A 73 3.02 12.01 -0.74
N TRP A 74 3.75 12.93 -0.13
CA TRP A 74 3.48 14.37 -0.19
C TRP A 74 4.63 15.10 -0.88
N VAL A 75 4.32 16.21 -1.56
CA VAL A 75 5.31 17.07 -2.21
C VAL A 75 5.16 18.46 -1.61
N ILE A 76 6.26 18.98 -1.08
CA ILE A 76 6.36 20.34 -0.54
C ILE A 76 7.51 21.05 -1.26
N SER A 77 7.32 22.33 -1.59
CA SER A 77 8.33 23.14 -2.28
C SER A 77 8.64 24.47 -1.56
N PRO A 78 9.05 24.45 -0.29
CA PRO A 78 9.50 25.65 0.41
C PRO A 78 10.94 26.02 -0.01
N ALA A 79 11.22 27.33 -0.12
CA ALA A 79 12.57 27.82 -0.42
C ALA A 79 13.56 27.54 0.73
N ASP A 80 13.07 27.50 1.97
CA ASP A 80 13.90 27.33 3.17
C ASP A 80 14.53 25.93 3.27
N LEU A 81 13.93 24.90 2.64
CA LEU A 81 14.46 23.53 2.64
C LEU A 81 15.51 23.27 1.55
N LEU A 82 15.88 24.28 0.74
CA LEU A 82 16.85 24.10 -0.35
C LEU A 82 18.25 23.71 0.13
N ASN A 83 18.64 24.19 1.32
CA ASN A 83 19.97 23.94 1.91
C ASN A 83 19.96 22.86 3.00
N VAL A 84 18.78 22.34 3.36
CA VAL A 84 18.61 21.35 4.44
C VAL A 84 18.81 19.94 3.90
N SER A 85 19.60 19.12 4.58
CA SER A 85 19.86 17.73 4.18
C SER A 85 18.59 16.86 4.25
N SER A 86 18.52 15.76 3.48
CA SER A 86 17.37 14.84 3.55
C SER A 86 17.25 14.18 4.92
N GLU A 87 18.38 13.95 5.58
CA GLU A 87 18.51 13.30 6.87
C GLU A 87 17.95 14.20 7.97
N GLU A 88 18.33 15.48 7.97
CA GLU A 88 17.81 16.49 8.90
C GLU A 88 16.30 16.70 8.75
N ILE A 89 15.78 16.71 7.51
CA ILE A 89 14.33 16.78 7.27
C ILE A 89 13.63 15.54 7.84
N LEU A 90 14.20 14.35 7.64
CA LEU A 90 13.62 13.11 8.13
C LEU A 90 13.59 13.06 9.66
N GLU A 91 14.67 13.47 10.32
CA GLU A 91 14.77 13.53 11.78
C GLU A 91 13.74 14.51 12.38
N ASN A 92 13.67 15.74 11.84
CA ASN A 92 12.74 16.76 12.34
C ASN A 92 11.26 16.45 12.02
N LEU A 93 10.96 15.62 11.02
CA LEU A 93 9.59 15.23 10.66
C LEU A 93 9.21 13.82 11.11
N GLN A 94 10.07 13.14 11.88
CA GLN A 94 9.81 11.79 12.36
C GLN A 94 8.57 11.73 13.27
N ASP A 95 8.34 12.77 14.07
CA ASP A 95 7.15 12.92 14.93
C ASP A 95 5.84 13.00 14.12
N GLN A 96 5.92 13.48 12.87
CA GLN A 96 4.80 13.50 11.93
C GLN A 96 4.64 12.19 11.15
N LYS A 97 5.35 11.13 11.57
CA LYS A 97 5.35 9.80 10.94
C LYS A 97 5.90 9.81 9.51
N VAL A 98 6.76 10.76 9.18
CA VAL A 98 7.48 10.74 7.90
C VAL A 98 8.54 9.63 7.97
N CYS A 99 8.43 8.66 7.06
CA CYS A 99 9.31 7.50 7.00
C CYS A 99 10.34 7.57 5.86
N GLY A 100 10.27 8.60 5.01
CA GLY A 100 11.17 8.75 3.89
C GLY A 100 11.05 10.10 3.21
N VAL A 101 12.21 10.65 2.83
CA VAL A 101 12.34 11.94 2.14
C VAL A 101 13.05 11.71 0.81
N ARG A 102 12.60 12.37 -0.26
CA ARG A 102 13.25 12.34 -1.56
C ARG A 102 13.24 13.72 -2.19
N ARG A 103 14.42 14.27 -2.52
CA ARG A 103 14.51 15.52 -3.28
C ARG A 103 14.03 15.32 -4.72
N ILE A 104 13.17 16.22 -5.17
CA ILE A 104 12.67 16.26 -6.55
C ILE A 104 13.12 17.60 -7.14
N THR A 105 13.99 17.56 -8.15
CA THR A 105 14.41 18.75 -8.89
C THR A 105 13.49 18.94 -10.09
N ILE A 106 12.73 20.03 -10.12
CA ILE A 106 11.93 20.41 -11.28
C ILE A 106 12.77 21.38 -12.11
N ARG A 107 13.15 20.98 -13.32
CA ARG A 107 13.76 21.91 -14.28
C ARG A 107 12.66 22.77 -14.87
N ARG A 108 12.57 24.04 -14.45
CA ARG A 108 11.80 25.05 -15.17
C ARG A 108 12.66 25.53 -16.34
N CYS A 109 12.21 25.30 -17.56
CA CYS A 109 12.88 25.86 -18.74
C CYS A 109 12.84 27.39 -18.64
N LEU A 110 13.95 28.01 -19.04
CA LEU A 110 14.35 29.41 -18.86
C LEU A 110 13.20 30.43 -19.01
N ILE A 111 12.87 31.15 -17.93
CA ILE A 111 12.15 32.42 -18.03
C ILE A 111 13.11 33.49 -17.51
N LEU A 112 13.55 34.37 -18.41
CA LEU A 112 14.38 35.54 -18.10
C LEU A 112 13.44 36.75 -17.94
N SER A 113 13.52 37.44 -16.80
CA SER A 113 12.96 38.78 -16.64
C SER A 113 14.10 39.79 -16.70
N ILE A 114 14.03 40.71 -17.66
CA ILE A 114 14.89 41.91 -17.71
C ILE A 114 14.09 43.06 -17.11
N SER A 115 14.63 43.67 -16.07
CA SER A 115 14.11 44.91 -15.48
C SER A 115 14.97 46.08 -15.95
N SER A 116 14.33 47.22 -16.24
CA SER A 116 14.99 48.49 -16.58
C SER A 116 15.72 49.12 -15.40
#